data_AF-A0A2D4GKM6-F1
#
_entry.id   AF-A0A2D4GKM6-F1
#
_cell.length_a   1.000
_cell.length_b   1.000
_cell.length_c   1.000
_cell.angle_alpha   90.00
_cell.angle_beta   90.00
_cell.angle_gamma   90.00
#
_symmetry.space_group_name_H-M   'P 1'
#
loop_
_entity.id
_entity.type
_entity.pdbx_description
1 polymer ?
#
loop_
_entity_poly.entity_id
_entity_poly.type
_entity_poly.pdbx_seq_one_letter_code
_entity_poly.pdbx_strand_id
1 'polypeptide(L)'
;VIETVKNFCSKSWNEVKVEFPKIKEKYLSEYCFSSTYIISLLGQRYNFTEEKWQNIHFLEKIENSDAGWTLGYMLNLTNMIPAEQPYTHLLSHTGFISFIVICSALVMTLLLVGWIIYHKPKCLRKEII
;
A
#
# COMPACT_ATOMS: atom_id res chain seq x y z
N VAL A 1 2.73 22.22 -23.18
CA VAL A 1 2.94 20.92 -23.88
C VAL A 1 2.43 20.96 -25.32
N ILE A 2 1.17 21.31 -25.55
CA ILE A 2 0.57 21.36 -26.91
C ILE A 2 1.35 22.26 -27.87
N GLU A 3 1.72 23.47 -27.44
CA GLU A 3 2.51 24.41 -28.24
C GLU A 3 3.88 23.84 -28.61
N THR A 4 4.56 23.19 -27.66
CA THR A 4 5.86 22.55 -27.89
C THR A 4 5.76 21.48 -28.97
N VAL A 5 4.72 20.63 -28.92
CA VAL A 5 4.48 19.60 -29.93
C VAL A 5 4.18 20.23 -31.29
N LYS A 6 3.36 21.29 -31.34
CA LYS A 6 3.06 22.01 -32.58
C LYS A 6 4.30 22.60 -33.23
N ASN A 7 5.17 23.22 -32.43
CA ASN A 7 6.43 23.80 -32.91
C ASN A 7 7.38 22.72 -33.41
N PHE A 8 7.49 21.59 -32.71
CA PHE A 8 8.29 20.45 -33.15
C PHE A 8 7.77 19.87 -34.48
N CYS A 9 6.46 19.62 -34.59
CA CYS A 9 5.82 19.07 -35.77
C CYS A 9 5.92 19.98 -37.00
N SER A 10 6.19 21.28 -36.81
CA SER A 10 6.32 22.26 -37.89
C SER A 10 7.75 22.37 -38.43
N LYS A 11 8.73 21.74 -37.78
CA LYS A 11 10.13 21.72 -38.25
C LYS A 11 10.28 20.81 -39.47
N SER A 12 11.18 21.20 -40.37
CA SER A 12 11.54 20.35 -41.51
C SER A 12 12.33 19.12 -41.04
N TRP A 13 12.26 18.04 -41.80
CA TRP A 13 12.96 16.81 -41.44
C TRP A 13 14.48 16.97 -41.31
N ASN A 14 15.08 17.83 -42.14
CA ASN A 14 16.51 18.10 -42.08
C ASN A 14 16.90 18.82 -40.79
N GLU A 15 16.11 19.80 -40.35
CA GLU A 15 16.34 20.50 -39.07
C GLU A 15 16.24 19.52 -37.89
N VAL A 16 15.21 18.68 -37.87
CA VAL A 16 14.99 17.70 -36.80
C VAL A 16 16.16 16.71 -36.69
N LYS A 17 16.69 16.21 -37.81
CA LYS A 17 17.85 15.30 -37.80
C LYS A 17 19.13 15.97 -37.29
N VAL A 18 19.34 17.25 -37.62
CA VAL A 18 20.50 18.02 -37.16
C VAL A 18 20.40 18.31 -35.66
N GLU A 19 19.19 18.59 -35.17
CA GLU A 19 18.94 18.89 -33.76
C GLU A 19 19.05 17.65 -32.85
N PHE A 20 18.66 16.47 -33.36
CA PHE A 20 18.64 15.21 -32.60
C PHE A 20 19.49 14.08 -33.22
N PRO A 21 20.81 14.28 -33.43
CA PRO A 21 21.65 13.36 -34.20
C PRO A 21 21.89 12.00 -33.50
N LYS A 22 21.67 11.92 -32.19
CA LYS A 22 21.88 10.70 -31.39
C LYS A 22 20.67 9.76 -31.38
N ILE A 23 19.50 10.25 -31.81
CA ILE A 23 18.24 9.48 -31.78
C ILE A 23 18.15 8.69 -33.08
N LYS A 24 17.82 7.40 -33.01
CA LYS A 24 17.63 6.59 -34.21
C LYS A 24 16.46 7.14 -35.02
N GLU A 25 16.68 7.29 -36.32
CA GLU A 25 15.73 7.91 -37.24
C GLU A 25 14.32 7.31 -37.15
N LYS A 26 14.23 5.98 -37.01
CA LYS A 26 12.97 5.25 -36.84
C LYS A 26 12.09 5.75 -35.68
N TYR A 27 12.68 6.23 -34.59
CA TYR A 27 11.92 6.76 -33.46
C TYR A 27 11.63 8.25 -33.68
N LEU A 28 12.63 8.99 -34.16
CA LEU A 28 12.54 10.42 -34.37
C LEU A 28 11.44 10.80 -35.38
N SER A 29 11.24 9.98 -36.41
CA SER A 29 10.19 10.18 -37.43
C SER A 29 8.78 10.06 -36.85
N GLU A 30 8.62 9.32 -35.76
CA GLU A 30 7.32 9.02 -35.15
C GLU A 30 6.97 9.98 -34.01
N TYR A 31 7.90 10.83 -33.56
CA TYR A 31 7.69 11.68 -32.38
C TYR A 31 6.55 12.68 -32.54
N CYS A 32 6.39 13.29 -33.73
CA CYS A 32 5.28 14.21 -33.96
C CYS A 32 3.92 13.51 -33.84
N PHE A 33 3.79 12.34 -34.50
CA PHE A 33 2.58 11.52 -34.44
C PHE A 33 2.31 11.02 -33.01
N SER A 34 3.31 10.41 -32.38
CA SER A 34 3.19 9.81 -31.04
C SER A 34 2.86 10.85 -29.97
N SER A 35 3.48 12.03 -30.03
CA SER A 35 3.19 13.12 -29.09
C SER A 35 1.76 13.65 -29.24
N THR A 36 1.32 13.85 -30.48
CA THR A 36 -0.06 14.27 -30.77
C THR A 36 -1.05 13.22 -30.31
N TYR A 37 -0.77 11.95 -30.58
CA TYR A 37 -1.58 10.81 -30.14
C TYR A 37 -1.74 10.77 -28.61
N ILE A 38 -0.63 10.87 -27.87
CA ILE A 38 -0.67 10.85 -26.40
C ILE A 38 -1.48 12.03 -25.85
N ILE A 39 -1.29 13.24 -26.37
CA ILE A 39 -2.05 14.43 -25.95
C ILE A 39 -3.55 14.25 -26.21
N SER A 40 -3.92 13.81 -27.42
CA SER A 40 -5.32 13.57 -27.77
C SER A 40 -5.94 12.44 -26.93
N LEU A 41 -5.19 11.37 -26.67
CA LEU A 41 -5.65 10.26 -25.83
C LEU A 41 -5.93 10.72 -24.39
N LEU A 42 -4.95 11.37 -23.75
CA LEU A 42 -5.07 11.85 -22.38
C LEU A 42 -6.17 12.92 -22.25
N GLY A 43 -6.15 13.93 -23.13
CA GLY A 43 -7.07 15.07 -23.06
C GLY A 43 -8.49 14.72 -23.48
N GLN A 44 -8.68 14.10 -24.65
CA GLN A 44 -10.02 13.92 -25.26
C GLN A 44 -10.69 12.60 -24.89
N ARG A 45 -9.92 11.55 -24.57
CA ARG A 45 -10.49 10.21 -24.28
C ARG A 45 -10.49 9.90 -22.80
N TYR A 46 -9.43 10.25 -22.08
CA TYR A 46 -9.35 10.07 -20.63
C TYR A 46 -9.79 11.29 -19.83
N ASN A 47 -10.15 12.39 -20.50
CA ASN A 47 -10.66 13.61 -19.87
C ASN A 47 -9.72 14.17 -18.79
N PHE A 48 -8.41 14.12 -19.04
CA PHE A 48 -7.44 14.89 -18.25
C PHE A 48 -7.58 16.36 -18.63
N THR A 49 -8.36 17.08 -17.82
CA THR A 49 -8.48 18.54 -17.86
C THR A 49 -7.18 19.20 -17.41
N GLU A 50 -7.01 20.50 -17.68
CA GLU A 50 -5.82 21.27 -17.28
C GLU A 50 -5.46 21.11 -15.80
N GLU A 51 -6.47 21.07 -14.91
CA GLU A 51 -6.27 20.84 -13.48
C GLU A 51 -5.73 19.43 -13.19
N LYS A 52 -6.29 18.40 -13.83
CA LYS A 52 -5.86 17.00 -13.64
C LYS A 52 -4.51 16.71 -14.31
N TRP A 53 -4.18 17.45 -15.36
CA TRP A 53 -2.93 17.29 -16.10
C TRP A 53 -1.70 17.49 -15.22
N GLN A 54 -1.77 18.41 -14.24
CA GLN A 54 -0.67 18.68 -13.31
C GLN A 54 -0.33 17.48 -12.40
N ASN A 55 -1.26 16.54 -12.23
CA ASN A 55 -1.07 15.34 -11.42
C ASN A 55 -0.51 14.14 -12.21
N ILE A 56 -0.21 14.32 -13.50
CA ILE A 56 0.40 13.27 -14.32
C ILE A 56 1.91 13.28 -14.13
N HIS A 57 2.45 12.15 -13.68
CA HIS A 57 3.89 11.93 -13.58
C HIS A 57 4.34 10.93 -14.66
N PHE A 58 5.18 11.37 -15.58
CA PHE A 58 5.81 10.50 -16.57
C PHE A 58 7.06 9.87 -15.95
N LEU A 59 7.03 8.56 -15.71
CA LEU A 59 8.07 7.82 -15.01
C LEU A 59 8.45 6.58 -15.81
N GLU A 60 9.75 6.32 -15.93
CA GLU A 60 10.27 5.05 -16.46
C GLU A 60 10.59 4.08 -15.32
N LYS A 61 11.07 4.58 -14.17
CA LYS A 61 11.51 3.78 -13.02
C LYS A 61 11.05 4.37 -11.69
N ILE A 62 10.85 3.50 -10.70
CA ILE A 62 10.58 3.81 -9.29
C ILE A 62 11.56 2.99 -8.44
N GLU A 63 12.34 3.65 -7.57
CA GLU A 63 13.32 2.99 -6.68
C GLU A 63 14.21 1.93 -7.37
N ASN A 64 14.65 2.23 -8.61
CA ASN A 64 15.46 1.39 -9.50
C ASN A 64 14.74 0.24 -10.22
N SER A 65 13.44 0.07 -10.04
CA SER A 65 12.63 -0.90 -10.80
C SER A 65 11.86 -0.22 -11.92
N ASP A 66 11.73 -0.88 -13.08
CA ASP A 66 10.95 -0.37 -14.20
C ASP A 66 9.46 -0.29 -13.83
N ALA A 67 8.85 0.85 -14.13
CA ALA A 67 7.43 1.06 -13.93
C ALA A 67 6.64 0.23 -14.96
N GLY A 68 6.07 -0.89 -14.52
CA GLY A 68 5.33 -1.79 -15.38
C GLY A 68 4.57 -2.87 -14.62
N TRP A 69 3.76 -3.64 -15.36
CA TRP A 69 2.93 -4.70 -14.79
C TRP A 69 3.72 -5.96 -14.40
N THR A 70 4.95 -6.12 -14.91
CA THR A 70 5.77 -7.31 -14.73
C THR A 70 6.09 -7.59 -13.26
N LEU A 71 6.44 -6.56 -12.49
CA LEU A 71 6.72 -6.70 -11.06
C LEU A 71 5.47 -7.12 -10.28
N GLY A 72 4.34 -6.44 -10.51
CA GLY A 72 3.05 -6.79 -9.88
C GLY A 72 2.60 -8.21 -10.24
N TYR A 73 2.83 -8.63 -11.48
CA TYR A 73 2.54 -9.98 -11.94
C TYR A 73 3.40 -11.03 -11.21
N MET A 74 4.70 -10.79 -11.06
CA MET A 74 5.60 -11.65 -10.30
C MET A 74 5.14 -11.77 -8.84
N LEU A 75 4.84 -10.65 -8.19
CA LEU A 75 4.39 -10.62 -6.79
C LEU A 75 3.08 -11.39 -6.57
N ASN A 76 2.16 -11.34 -7.54
CA ASN A 76 0.92 -12.10 -7.50
C ASN A 76 1.18 -13.61 -7.65
N LEU A 77 2.01 -14.01 -8.61
CA LEU A 77 2.34 -15.43 -8.82
C LEU A 77 3.09 -16.06 -7.65
N THR A 78 3.88 -15.28 -6.92
CA THR A 78 4.64 -15.75 -5.75
C THR A 78 3.86 -15.61 -4.43
N ASN A 79 2.60 -15.16 -4.46
CA ASN A 79 1.79 -14.87 -3.27
C ASN A 79 2.52 -13.96 -2.25
N MET A 80 3.30 -12.99 -2.76
CA MET A 80 4.03 -12.03 -1.92
C MET A 80 3.20 -10.81 -1.54
N ILE A 81 2.02 -10.61 -2.13
CA ILE A 81 1.06 -9.57 -1.73
C ILE A 81 0.11 -10.19 -0.70
N PRO A 82 0.25 -9.85 0.60
CA PRO A 82 -0.64 -10.39 1.61
C PRO A 82 -2.05 -9.80 1.45
N ALA A 83 -3.08 -10.66 1.57
CA ALA A 83 -4.47 -10.21 1.51
C ALA A 83 -4.91 -9.46 2.79
N GLU A 84 -4.26 -9.78 3.91
CA GLU A 84 -4.56 -9.23 5.22
C GLU A 84 -3.35 -8.46 5.73
N GLN A 85 -3.61 -7.41 6.52
CA GLN A 85 -2.53 -6.76 7.23
C GLN A 85 -1.87 -7.75 8.20
N PRO A 86 -0.54 -7.69 8.38
CA PRO A 86 0.12 -8.54 9.36
C PRO A 86 -0.54 -8.33 10.72
N TYR A 87 -0.77 -9.43 11.44
CA TYR A 87 -1.46 -9.40 12.72
C TYR A 87 -0.74 -8.45 13.67
N THR A 88 -1.38 -7.32 13.97
CA THR A 88 -0.90 -6.41 15.00
C THR A 88 -1.36 -6.97 16.33
N HIS A 89 -0.42 -7.39 17.18
CA HIS A 89 -0.75 -7.88 18.51
C HIS A 89 -1.41 -6.74 19.30
N LEU A 90 -2.70 -6.89 19.63
CA LEU A 90 -3.48 -5.89 20.38
C LEU A 90 -2.86 -5.62 21.77
N LEU A 91 -2.18 -6.63 22.33
CA LEU A 91 -1.41 -6.52 23.56
C LEU A 91 0.03 -6.95 23.26
N SER A 92 1.01 -6.18 23.75
CA SER A 92 2.40 -6.64 23.79
C SER A 92 2.47 -8.01 24.47
N HIS A 93 3.41 -8.86 24.05
CA HIS A 93 3.62 -10.19 24.62
C HIS A 93 3.64 -10.17 26.16
N THR A 94 4.30 -9.16 26.74
CA THR A 94 4.35 -8.94 28.19
C THR A 94 2.98 -8.60 28.79
N GLY A 95 2.20 -7.78 28.10
CA GLY A 95 0.84 -7.43 28.54
C GLY A 95 -0.07 -8.65 28.56
N PHE A 96 0.04 -9.53 27.55
CA PHE A 96 -0.75 -10.75 27.47
C PHE A 96 -0.42 -11.73 28.60
N ILE A 97 0.88 -11.93 28.87
CA ILE A 97 1.34 -12.76 29.98
C ILE A 97 0.84 -12.20 31.32
N SER A 98 0.99 -10.89 31.53
CA SER A 98 0.54 -10.23 32.77
C SER A 98 -0.96 -10.44 33.01
N PHE A 99 -1.77 -10.27 31.96
CA PHE A 99 -3.22 -10.50 32.03
C PHE A 99 -3.57 -11.94 32.43
N ILE A 100 -2.92 -12.95 31.83
CA ILE A 100 -3.13 -14.36 32.18
C ILE A 100 -2.77 -14.64 33.65
N VAL A 101 -1.65 -14.10 34.13
CA VAL A 101 -1.19 -14.31 35.51
C VAL A 101 -2.18 -13.69 36.51
N ILE A 102 -2.65 -12.48 36.25
CA ILE A 102 -3.65 -11.82 37.11
C ILE A 102 -4.96 -12.60 37.14
N CYS A 103 -5.49 -13.01 35.98
CA CYS A 103 -6.72 -13.78 35.89
C CYS A 103 -6.60 -15.14 36.62
N SER A 104 -5.49 -15.85 36.46
CA SER A 104 -5.28 -17.14 37.14
C SER A 104 -5.16 -16.99 38.66
N ALA A 105 -4.47 -15.96 39.14
CA ALA A 105 -4.39 -15.66 40.57
C ALA A 105 -5.78 -15.35 41.16
N LEU A 106 -6.60 -14.55 40.47
CA LEU A 106 -7.97 -14.25 40.89
C LEU A 106 -8.82 -15.53 40.98
N VAL A 107 -8.74 -16.42 40.00
CA VAL A 107 -9.48 -17.69 40.04
C VAL A 107 -9.02 -18.56 41.22
N MET A 108 -7.70 -18.69 41.43
CA MET A 108 -7.16 -19.46 42.56
C MET A 108 -7.62 -18.92 43.92
N THR A 109 -7.61 -17.60 44.11
CA THR A 109 -8.11 -17.00 45.35
C THR A 109 -9.60 -17.26 45.57
N LEU A 110 -10.43 -17.15 44.53
CA LEU A 110 -11.86 -17.46 44.63
C LEU A 110 -12.11 -18.93 44.98
N LEU A 111 -11.36 -19.86 44.38
CA LEU A 111 -11.44 -21.28 44.70
C LEU A 111 -11.01 -21.58 46.13
N LEU A 112 -9.94 -20.95 46.62
CA LEU A 112 -9.48 -21.09 48.01
C LEU A 112 -10.51 -20.53 49.00
N VAL A 113 -11.09 -19.36 48.71
CA VAL A 113 -12.16 -18.79 49.54
C VAL A 113 -13.40 -19.68 49.54
N GLY A 114 -13.83 -20.17 48.38
CA GLY A 114 -14.93 -21.12 48.25
C GLY A 114 -14.68 -22.42 49.02
N TRP A 115 -13.46 -22.94 48.92
CA TRP A 115 -13.00 -24.11 49.68
C TRP A 115 -13.07 -23.83 51.19
N ILE A 116 -12.53 -22.71 51.67
CA ILE A 116 -12.55 -22.34 53.09
C ILE A 116 -13.99 -22.20 53.60
N ILE A 117 -14.89 -21.57 52.82
CA ILE A 117 -16.31 -21.43 53.18
C ILE A 117 -16.99 -22.79 53.25
N TYR A 118 -16.70 -23.69 52.31
CA TYR A 118 -17.23 -25.06 52.31
C TYR A 118 -16.68 -25.92 53.45
N HIS A 119 -15.39 -25.76 53.77
CA HIS A 119 -14.70 -26.52 54.81
C HIS A 119 -14.91 -25.97 56.22
N LYS A 120 -15.41 -24.73 56.39
CA LYS A 120 -15.94 -24.21 57.66
C LYS A 120 -17.25 -24.95 57.96
N PRO A 121 -17.27 -25.97 58.83
CA PRO A 121 -18.51 -26.64 59.20
C PRO A 121 -19.37 -25.61 59.95
N LYS A 122 -20.69 -25.73 59.84
CA LYS A 122 -21.66 -24.99 60.67
C LYS A 122 -21.40 -25.26 62.17
N CYS A 123 -20.44 -24.56 62.78
CA CYS A 123 -20.11 -24.65 64.19
C CYS A 123 -19.87 -23.23 64.73
N LEU A 124 -20.95 -22.45 64.83
CA LEU A 124 -21.14 -21.35 65.80
C LEU A 124 -22.63 -20.96 65.82
N ARG A 125 -23.49 -21.95 66.11
CA ARG A 125 -24.84 -21.71 66.64
C ARG A 125 -25.16 -22.78 67.69
N LYS A 126 -24.41 -22.76 68.78
CA LYS A 126 -24.84 -23.40 70.02
C LYS A 126 -24.07 -22.82 71.20
N GLU A 127 -24.74 -21.95 71.95
CA GLU A 127 -24.66 -21.62 73.39
C GLU A 127 -25.82 -20.62 73.57
N ILE A 128 -27.06 -21.05 73.82
CA ILE A 128 -27.69 -21.45 75.10
C ILE A 128 -28.23 -20.23 75.88
N ILE A 129 -29.58 -20.24 76.00
CA ILE A 129 -30.50 -19.45 76.85
C ILE A 129 -30.66 -17.96 76.52
#